data_AF-A0A516IS95-F1
#
_entry.id   AF-A0A516IS95-F1
#
_cell.length_a   1.000
_cell.length_b   1.000
_cell.length_c   1.000
_cell.angle_alpha   90.00
_cell.angle_beta   90.00
_cell.angle_gamma   90.00
#
_symmetry.space_group_name_H-M   'P 1'
#
loop_
_entity.id
_entity.type
_entity.pdbx_description
1 polymer ?
#
loop_
_entity_poly.entity_id
_entity_poly.type
_entity_poly.pdbx_seq_one_letter_code
_entity_poly.pdbx_strand_id
1 'polypeptide(L)'
;MFNRLNRSLTAAVLSGVTASLVLAAPAGAQDSPVVVYGEPDQNIRTERVSYADLNLASTSGEKKLNGRVDRAVERVCLFDIGQRGSEVIQYKRCAGGAWDHARPQIAQAVERARQLAQTGTTSIAATAITISVPAN
;
A
#
# COMPACT_ATOMS: atom_id res chain seq x y z
N MET A 1 -50.12 -68.83 -12.86
CA MET A 1 -50.05 -69.70 -14.07
C MET A 1 -48.58 -69.79 -14.47
N PHE A 2 -48.08 -71.01 -14.64
CA PHE A 2 -46.66 -71.34 -14.77
C PHE A 2 -46.03 -70.94 -16.12
N ASN A 3 -44.71 -70.74 -16.06
CA ASN A 3 -43.68 -71.19 -17.03
C ASN A 3 -43.35 -70.29 -18.24
N ARG A 4 -42.07 -69.93 -18.41
CA ARG A 4 -41.05 -70.72 -19.16
C ARG A 4 -39.66 -70.04 -19.14
N LEU A 5 -38.63 -70.86 -18.88
CA LEU A 5 -37.22 -70.60 -19.21
C LEU A 5 -37.02 -70.60 -20.75
N ASN A 6 -36.05 -69.83 -21.29
CA ASN A 6 -34.76 -70.37 -21.77
C ASN A 6 -33.82 -69.34 -22.46
N ARG A 7 -32.55 -69.39 -22.03
CA ARG A 7 -31.26 -69.30 -22.76
C ARG A 7 -31.13 -68.46 -24.06
N SER A 8 -30.12 -67.58 -24.11
CA SER A 8 -28.83 -67.86 -24.80
C SER A 8 -27.82 -66.69 -24.76
N LEU A 9 -26.58 -67.05 -24.40
CA LEU A 9 -25.27 -66.64 -24.93
C LEU A 9 -24.92 -65.15 -25.15
N THR A 10 -24.07 -64.66 -24.24
CA THR A 10 -22.83 -63.89 -24.47
C THR A 10 -22.72 -63.00 -25.72
N ALA A 11 -22.59 -61.69 -25.49
CA ALA A 11 -21.60 -60.88 -26.17
C ALA A 11 -21.16 -59.75 -25.23
N ALA A 12 -19.93 -59.88 -24.71
CA ALA A 12 -19.27 -58.82 -23.99
C ALA A 12 -18.96 -57.68 -24.97
N VAL A 13 -19.46 -56.48 -24.69
CA VAL A 13 -19.01 -55.26 -25.34
C VAL A 13 -18.40 -54.38 -24.26
N LEU A 14 -17.08 -54.49 -24.13
CA LEU A 14 -16.24 -53.51 -23.47
C LEU A 14 -16.34 -52.22 -24.28
N SER A 15 -16.95 -51.20 -23.71
CA SER A 15 -16.84 -49.83 -24.24
C SER A 15 -16.58 -48.93 -23.05
N GLY A 16 -15.33 -48.46 -22.98
CA GLY A 16 -14.77 -47.72 -21.87
C GLY A 16 -15.54 -46.44 -21.59
N VAL A 17 -15.96 -46.28 -20.34
CA VAL A 17 -16.39 -45.00 -19.80
C VAL A 17 -15.12 -44.20 -19.51
N THR A 18 -14.68 -43.37 -20.45
CA THR A 18 -13.69 -42.34 -20.16
C THR A 18 -14.35 -41.29 -19.27
N ALA A 19 -14.08 -41.36 -17.96
CA ALA A 19 -14.50 -40.35 -17.01
C ALA A 19 -13.81 -39.02 -17.31
N SER A 20 -14.55 -38.03 -17.80
CA SER A 20 -14.07 -36.66 -17.96
C SER A 20 -13.99 -36.00 -16.58
N LEU A 21 -12.80 -35.98 -15.98
CA LEU A 21 -12.48 -35.16 -14.82
C LEU A 21 -12.38 -33.70 -15.28
N VAL A 22 -13.44 -32.92 -15.09
CA VAL A 22 -13.40 -31.46 -15.25
C VAL A 22 -12.64 -30.89 -14.05
N LEU A 23 -11.34 -30.64 -14.22
CA LEU A 23 -10.54 -29.85 -13.29
C LEU A 23 -11.00 -28.40 -13.39
N ALA A 24 -11.82 -27.95 -12.44
CA ALA A 24 -12.08 -26.53 -12.25
C ALA A 24 -10.78 -25.85 -11.81
N ALA A 25 -10.09 -25.20 -12.74
CA ALA A 25 -8.94 -24.35 -12.41
C ALA A 25 -9.42 -23.15 -11.58
N PRO A 26 -8.72 -22.76 -10.50
CA PRO A 26 -9.03 -21.53 -9.81
C PRO A 26 -8.78 -20.37 -10.79
N ALA A 27 -9.83 -19.62 -11.09
CA ALA A 27 -9.70 -18.33 -11.75
C ALA A 27 -8.98 -17.40 -10.78
N GLY A 28 -7.64 -17.35 -10.85
CA GLY A 28 -6.85 -16.36 -10.15
C GLY A 28 -7.23 -15.00 -10.69
N ALA A 29 -8.08 -14.28 -9.95
CA ALA A 29 -8.29 -12.86 -10.15
C ALA A 29 -6.92 -12.18 -9.93
N GLN A 30 -6.20 -11.97 -11.02
CA GLN A 30 -4.96 -11.21 -11.03
C GLN A 30 -5.35 -9.77 -10.74
N ASP A 31 -5.27 -9.38 -9.48
CA ASP A 31 -5.29 -7.98 -9.03
C ASP A 31 -4.05 -7.30 -9.60
N SER A 32 -4.09 -7.01 -10.90
CA SER A 32 -3.04 -6.29 -11.59
C SER A 32 -3.14 -4.84 -11.09
N PRO A 33 -2.10 -4.32 -10.40
CA PRO A 33 -2.17 -2.98 -9.84
C PRO A 33 -2.40 -1.99 -10.99
N VAL A 34 -3.51 -1.25 -10.91
CA VAL A 34 -3.81 -0.18 -11.85
C VAL A 34 -2.81 0.95 -11.59
N VAL A 35 -1.77 1.03 -12.42
CA VAL A 35 -0.80 2.11 -12.38
C VAL A 35 -1.34 3.26 -13.23
N VAL A 36 -1.87 4.29 -12.58
CA VAL A 36 -2.28 5.53 -13.23
C VAL A 36 -1.05 6.43 -13.39
N TYR A 37 -0.63 6.64 -14.63
CA TYR A 37 0.40 7.64 -14.95
C TYR A 37 -0.31 8.97 -15.19
N GLY A 38 -0.18 9.90 -14.25
CA GLY A 38 -0.52 11.31 -14.46
C GLY A 38 0.75 12.10 -14.76
N GLU A 39 0.65 13.10 -15.64
CA GLU A 39 1.65 14.16 -15.74
C GLU A 39 1.82 14.77 -14.33
N PRO A 40 3.03 15.06 -13.84
CA PRO A 40 3.18 15.76 -12.57
C PRO A 40 2.41 17.07 -12.67
N ASP A 41 1.39 17.23 -11.84
CA ASP A 41 0.67 18.49 -11.78
C ASP A 41 1.69 19.57 -11.39
N GLN A 42 1.96 20.49 -12.32
CA GLN A 42 2.87 21.62 -12.10
C GLN A 42 2.39 22.46 -10.90
N ASN A 43 1.12 22.32 -10.52
CA ASN A 43 0.53 22.95 -9.36
C ASN A 43 0.62 22.11 -8.08
N ILE A 44 1.38 21.02 -8.01
CA ILE A 44 1.57 20.25 -6.77
C ILE A 44 3.07 20.05 -6.50
N ARG A 45 3.53 20.58 -5.37
CA ARG A 45 4.89 20.32 -4.87
C ARG A 45 4.86 19.07 -4.00
N THR A 46 5.68 18.08 -4.34
CA THR A 46 5.75 16.81 -3.62
C THR A 46 7.16 16.51 -3.15
N GLU A 47 7.30 16.08 -1.90
CA GLU A 47 8.56 15.66 -1.30
C GLU A 47 8.41 14.27 -0.64
N ARG A 48 9.41 13.41 -0.85
CA ARG A 48 9.47 12.07 -0.22
C ARG A 48 10.53 12.04 0.86
N VAL A 49 10.15 11.62 2.07
CA VAL A 49 11.05 11.51 3.22
C VAL A 49 11.30 10.04 3.54
N SER A 50 12.52 9.59 3.27
CA SER A 50 12.97 8.26 3.68
C SER A 50 13.36 8.23 5.16
N TYR A 51 13.05 7.11 5.80
CA TYR A 51 13.35 6.81 7.19
C TYR A 51 13.85 5.38 7.38
N ALA A 52 14.22 4.69 6.29
CA ALA A 52 14.65 3.29 6.32
C ALA A 52 15.90 3.06 7.18
N ASP A 53 16.70 4.10 7.41
CA ASP A 53 17.89 4.10 8.25
C ASP A 53 17.61 4.39 9.74
N LEU A 54 16.36 4.72 10.09
CA LEU A 54 15.99 5.10 11.45
C LEU A 54 15.31 3.94 12.19
N ASN A 55 15.69 3.76 13.45
CA ASN A 55 14.93 2.92 14.38
C ASN A 55 13.74 3.71 14.95
N LEU A 56 12.59 3.62 14.28
CA LEU A 56 11.36 4.30 14.72
C LEU A 56 10.69 3.67 15.95
N ALA A 57 11.15 2.52 16.44
CA ALA A 57 10.73 2.00 17.74
C ALA A 57 11.41 2.73 18.92
N SER A 58 12.33 3.66 18.63
CA SER A 58 13.02 4.49 19.62
C SER A 58 12.59 5.95 19.54
N THR A 59 12.48 6.62 20.68
CA THR A 59 12.17 8.06 20.75
C THR A 59 13.16 8.91 19.95
N SER A 60 14.44 8.53 19.92
CA SER A 60 15.48 9.22 19.13
C SER A 60 15.24 9.10 17.63
N GLY A 61 14.84 7.91 17.14
CA GLY A 61 14.48 7.70 15.74
C GLY A 61 13.22 8.47 15.34
N GLU A 62 12.18 8.45 16.19
CA GLU A 62 10.96 9.24 15.97
C GLU A 62 11.28 10.75 15.89
N LYS A 63 12.12 11.28 16.78
CA LYS A 63 12.54 12.68 16.75
C LYS A 63 13.32 13.03 15.48
N LYS A 64 14.24 12.15 15.05
CA LYS A 64 14.99 12.33 13.80
C LYS A 64 14.06 12.34 12.59
N LEU A 65 13.05 11.46 12.55
CA LEU A 65 12.05 11.45 11.48
C LEU A 65 11.27 12.77 11.45
N ASN A 66 10.76 13.22 12.61
CA ASN A 66 10.03 14.49 12.68
C ASN A 66 10.88 15.66 12.17
N GLY A 67 12.16 15.74 12.54
CA GLY A 67 13.06 16.78 12.00
C GLY A 67 13.36 16.65 10.50
N ARG A 68 13.24 15.45 9.91
CA ARG A 68 13.34 15.29 8.45
C ARG A 68 12.08 15.74 7.75
N VAL A 69 10.93 15.42 8.32
CA VAL A 69 9.62 15.87 7.83
C VAL A 69 9.52 17.38 7.91
N ASP A 70 9.98 18.00 9.00
CA ASP A 70 10.01 19.46 9.15
C ASP A 70 10.77 20.15 8.02
N ARG A 71 12.00 19.71 7.72
CA ARG A 71 12.76 20.24 6.58
C ARG A 71 12.09 19.97 5.23
N ALA A 72 11.38 18.86 5.09
CA ALA A 72 10.63 18.56 3.89
C ALA A 72 9.43 19.51 3.73
N VAL A 73 8.74 19.82 4.82
CA VAL A 73 7.69 20.84 4.90
C VAL A 73 8.24 22.21 4.50
N GLU A 74 9.39 22.61 5.04
CA GLU A 74 10.08 23.85 4.66
C GLU A 74 10.33 23.93 3.14
N ARG A 75 10.80 22.84 2.51
CA ARG A 75 11.04 22.80 1.06
C ARG A 75 9.76 22.90 0.24
N VAL A 76 8.72 22.11 0.56
CA VAL A 76 7.47 22.15 -0.22
C VAL A 76 6.68 23.44 -0.01
N CYS A 77 6.85 24.09 1.14
CA CYS A 77 6.23 25.37 1.47
C CYS A 77 7.11 26.58 1.17
N LEU A 78 8.25 26.39 0.51
CA LEU A 78 9.16 27.45 0.06
C LEU A 78 9.55 28.42 1.21
N PHE A 79 9.95 27.86 2.34
CA PHE A 79 10.40 28.65 3.48
C PHE A 79 11.60 29.54 3.11
N ASP A 80 11.54 30.81 3.48
CA ASP A 80 12.62 31.78 3.34
C ASP A 80 12.72 32.61 4.64
N ILE A 81 13.95 32.82 5.11
CA ILE A 81 14.28 33.58 6.32
C ILE A 81 13.86 35.07 6.16
N GLY A 82 13.78 35.57 4.93
CA GLY A 82 13.36 36.94 4.61
C GLY A 82 11.85 37.20 4.61
N GLN A 83 11.02 36.17 4.84
CA GLN A 83 9.56 36.28 4.73
C GLN A 83 8.98 37.31 5.71
N ARG A 84 8.05 38.15 5.22
CA ARG A 84 7.38 39.18 6.04
C ARG A 84 5.88 39.26 5.78
N GLY A 85 5.14 39.70 6.79
CA GLY A 85 3.71 39.98 6.68
C GLY A 85 2.89 38.76 6.21
N SER A 86 2.23 38.90 5.05
CA SER A 86 1.38 37.87 4.45
C SER A 86 2.12 36.60 4.08
N GLU A 87 3.41 36.66 3.72
CA GLU A 87 4.20 35.49 3.32
C GLU A 87 4.34 34.48 4.47
N VAL A 88 4.56 34.98 5.69
CA VAL A 88 4.64 34.15 6.91
C VAL A 88 3.30 33.45 7.18
N ILE A 89 2.19 34.12 6.90
CA ILE A 89 0.84 33.53 7.06
C ILE A 89 0.62 32.43 6.03
N GLN A 90 1.03 32.65 4.77
CA GLN A 90 0.93 31.63 3.72
C GLN A 90 1.80 30.42 4.03
N TYR A 91 3.04 30.64 4.49
CA TYR A 91 3.92 29.57 4.95
C TYR A 91 3.26 28.75 6.06
N LYS A 92 2.73 29.39 7.12
CA LYS A 92 2.07 28.68 8.24
C LYS A 92 0.88 27.85 7.79
N ARG A 93 0.06 28.37 6.85
CA ARG A 93 -1.08 27.64 6.29
C ARG A 93 -0.61 26.41 5.50
N CYS A 94 0.40 26.58 4.64
CA CYS A 94 1.00 25.49 3.90
C CYS A 94 1.58 24.43 4.83
N ALA A 95 2.38 24.85 5.83
CA ALA A 95 3.02 23.98 6.78
C ALA A 95 2.00 23.18 7.60
N GLY A 96 0.90 23.83 8.02
CA GLY A 96 -0.23 23.16 8.67
C GLY A 96 -0.79 22.01 7.83
N GLY A 97 -1.17 22.31 6.58
CA GLY A 97 -1.67 21.28 5.66
C GLY A 97 -0.66 20.17 5.38
N ALA A 98 0.61 20.53 5.16
CA ALA A 98 1.69 19.56 4.94
C ALA A 98 1.85 18.60 6.13
N TRP A 99 1.79 19.12 7.36
CA TRP A 99 1.84 18.30 8.58
C TRP A 99 0.60 17.43 8.76
N ASP A 100 -0.58 17.93 8.38
CA ASP A 100 -1.81 17.14 8.45
C ASP A 100 -1.77 15.93 7.51
N HIS A 101 -1.10 16.04 6.36
CA HIS A 101 -0.82 14.89 5.48
C HIS A 101 0.30 13.97 6.01
N ALA A 102 1.33 14.52 6.64
CA ALA A 102 2.49 13.74 7.09
C ALA A 102 2.22 12.93 8.37
N ARG A 103 1.50 13.50 9.34
CA ARG A 103 1.20 12.89 10.66
C ARG A 103 0.64 11.47 10.60
N PRO A 104 -0.41 11.17 9.82
CA PRO A 104 -0.95 9.80 9.76
C PRO A 104 0.07 8.80 9.22
N GLN A 105 0.89 9.20 8.23
CA GLN A 105 1.94 8.35 7.68
C GLN A 105 3.06 8.11 8.70
N ILE A 106 3.44 9.13 9.47
CA ILE A 106 4.42 9.00 10.57
C ILE A 106 3.89 8.01 11.62
N ALA A 107 2.62 8.17 12.03
CA ALA A 107 2.00 7.27 13.00
C ALA A 107 2.01 5.81 12.52
N GLN A 108 1.67 5.56 11.26
CA GLN A 108 1.75 4.22 10.66
C GLN A 108 3.17 3.67 10.63
N ALA A 109 4.16 4.49 10.26
CA ALA A 109 5.56 4.10 10.22
C ALA A 109 6.10 3.71 11.61
N VAL A 110 5.72 4.48 12.63
CA VAL A 110 6.08 4.23 14.03
C VAL A 110 5.39 2.97 14.55
N GLU A 111 4.09 2.81 14.29
CA GLU A 111 3.34 1.62 14.69
C GLU A 111 3.92 0.35 14.05
N ARG A 112 4.22 0.39 12.74
CA ARG A 112 4.92 -0.70 12.04
C ARG A 112 6.21 -1.08 12.75
N ALA A 113 7.03 -0.09 13.11
CA ALA A 113 8.31 -0.34 13.77
C ALA A 113 8.15 -0.95 15.17
N ARG A 114 7.13 -0.52 15.92
CA ARG A 114 6.80 -1.10 17.23
C ARG A 114 6.32 -2.54 17.12
N GLN A 115 5.45 -2.86 16.16
CA GLN A 115 5.02 -4.24 15.90
C GLN A 115 6.18 -5.16 15.55
N LEU A 116 7.10 -4.70 14.69
CA LEU A 116 8.31 -5.45 14.35
C LEU A 116 9.21 -5.67 15.58
N ALA A 117 9.39 -4.65 16.42
CA ALA A 117 10.20 -4.76 17.62
C ALA A 117 9.59 -5.72 18.67
N GLN A 118 8.26 -5.77 18.76
CA GLN A 118 7.54 -6.59 19.76
C GLN A 118 7.31 -8.03 19.30
N THR A 119 6.96 -8.23 18.03
CA THR A 119 6.45 -9.51 17.50
C THR A 119 7.29 -10.08 16.36
N GLY A 120 8.23 -9.31 15.82
CA GLY A 120 9.03 -9.69 14.64
C GLY A 120 8.27 -9.61 13.32
N THR A 121 6.97 -9.30 13.32
CA THR A 121 6.13 -9.26 12.11
C THR A 121 5.21 -8.04 12.10
N THR A 122 4.67 -7.68 10.92
CA THR A 122 3.69 -6.59 10.75
C THR A 122 2.97 -6.73 9.41
N SER A 123 1.70 -6.36 9.35
CA SER A 123 0.92 -6.26 8.11
C SER A 123 0.94 -4.86 7.49
N ILE A 124 1.45 -3.85 8.21
CA ILE A 124 1.57 -2.47 7.71
C ILE A 124 2.74 -2.43 6.73
N ALA A 125 2.57 -1.93 5.50
CA ALA A 125 3.65 -1.85 4.51
C ALA A 125 4.75 -0.82 4.86
N ALA A 126 5.97 -1.00 4.35
CA ALA A 126 7.05 -0.02 4.49
C ALA A 126 6.96 0.99 3.34
N THR A 127 6.63 2.25 3.65
CA THR A 127 6.45 3.30 2.65
C THR A 127 7.03 4.61 3.14
N ALA A 128 7.83 5.30 2.33
CA ALA A 128 8.32 6.64 2.66
C ALA A 128 7.16 7.62 2.96
N ILE A 129 7.41 8.61 3.81
CA ILE A 129 6.44 9.68 4.04
C ILE A 129 6.40 10.56 2.80
N THR A 130 5.22 10.74 2.21
CA THR A 130 5.02 11.59 1.05
C THR A 130 4.23 12.82 1.46
N ILE A 131 4.79 14.00 1.21
CA ILE A 131 4.17 15.29 1.51
C ILE A 131 3.86 15.95 0.18
N SER A 132 2.59 16.23 -0.08
CA SER A 132 2.14 16.92 -1.29
C SER A 132 1.31 18.13 -0.89
N VAL A 133 1.64 19.29 -1.45
CA VAL A 133 0.92 20.55 -1.21
C VAL A 133 0.66 21.26 -2.54
N PRO A 134 -0.46 21.98 -2.66
CA PRO A 134 -0.69 22.80 -3.85
C PRO A 134 0.36 23.91 -3.96
N ALA A 135 0.80 24.15 -5.19
CA ALA A 135 1.58 25.28 -5.59
C ALA A 135 0.65 26.48 -5.73
N ASN A 136 0.42 27.16 -4.61
CA ASN A 136 -0.12 28.52 -4.62
C ASN A 136 0.81 29.46 -5.41
#